data_AF-A0A849C3W2-F1
#
_entry.id   AF-A0A849C3W2-F1
#
_cell.length_a   1.000
_cell.length_b   1.000
_cell.length_c   1.000
_cell.angle_alpha   90.00
_cell.angle_beta   90.00
_cell.angle_gamma   90.00
#
_symmetry.space_group_name_H-M   'P 1'
#
loop_
_entity.id
_entity.type
_entity.pdbx_description
1 polymer ?
#
loop_
_entity_poly.entity_id
_entity_poly.type
_entity_poly.pdbx_seq_one_letter_code
_entity_poly.pdbx_strand_id
1 'polypeptide(L)'
;MGRLIFLVLIVLAIALAAWWISREWTGDVERVADAKAEVNRHLDRMSGELLRLDPDNDAALAAMSEAVDRMHTTRAQLASATTLGQVRVAKETARGGLYFIRKTREAMGLDPGPPIPR
;
A
#
# COMPACT_ATOMS: atom_id res chain seq x y z
N MET A 1 -48.14 14.42 25.45
CA MET A 1 -46.92 14.32 26.29
C MET A 1 -46.15 13.01 26.03
N GLY A 2 -46.72 11.81 26.27
CA GLY A 2 -45.98 10.54 26.14
C GLY A 2 -45.39 10.19 24.77
N ARG A 3 -46.09 10.51 23.66
CA ARG A 3 -45.60 10.23 22.29
C ARG A 3 -44.35 11.06 21.92
N LEU A 4 -44.26 12.29 22.42
CA LEU A 4 -43.13 13.17 22.16
C LEU A 4 -41.87 12.69 22.91
N ILE A 5 -42.05 12.28 24.16
CA ILE A 5 -40.99 11.71 25.00
C ILE A 5 -40.48 10.40 24.39
N PHE A 6 -41.39 9.56 23.88
CA PHE A 6 -41.03 8.31 23.21
C PHE A 6 -40.21 8.54 21.93
N LEU A 7 -40.57 9.55 21.12
CA LEU A 7 -39.80 9.92 19.92
C LEU A 7 -38.40 10.45 20.27
N VAL A 8 -38.29 11.29 21.30
CA VAL A 8 -36.99 11.81 21.77
C VAL A 8 -36.08 10.67 22.25
N LEU A 9 -36.63 9.69 22.98
CA LEU A 9 -35.87 8.52 23.43
C LEU A 9 -35.39 7.65 22.27
N ILE A 10 -36.21 7.46 21.24
CA ILE A 10 -35.80 6.72 20.03
C ILE A 10 -34.66 7.44 19.30
N VAL A 11 -34.77 8.74 19.09
CA VAL A 11 -33.71 9.53 18.43
C VAL A 11 -32.42 9.47 19.22
N LEU A 12 -32.49 9.57 20.56
CA LEU A 12 -31.33 9.47 21.44
C LEU A 12 -30.70 8.07 21.38
N ALA A 13 -31.50 7.01 21.36
CA ALA A 13 -31.01 5.64 21.23
C ALA A 13 -30.32 5.39 19.88
N ILE A 14 -30.88 5.92 18.79
CA ILE A 14 -30.27 5.83 17.44
C ILE A 14 -28.95 6.60 17.39
N ALA A 15 -28.90 7.81 17.97
CA ALA A 15 -27.68 8.61 18.03
C ALA A 15 -26.56 7.91 18.82
N LEU A 16 -26.90 7.29 19.97
CA LEU A 16 -25.97 6.51 20.77
C LEU A 16 -25.49 5.26 20.03
N ALA A 17 -26.38 4.54 19.35
CA ALA A 17 -26.01 3.37 18.56
C ALA A 17 -25.09 3.72 17.39
N ALA A 18 -25.38 4.81 16.67
CA ALA A 18 -24.55 5.31 15.58
C ALA A 18 -23.16 5.75 16.07
N TRP A 19 -23.09 6.40 17.25
CA TRP A 19 -21.82 6.79 17.88
C TRP A 19 -20.99 5.59 18.35
N TRP A 20 -21.63 4.51 18.78
CA TRP A 20 -20.94 3.29 19.21
C TRP A 20 -20.36 2.52 18.02
N ILE A 21 -21.13 2.40 16.93
CA ILE A 21 -20.69 1.71 15.69
C ILE A 21 -19.58 2.50 14.99
N SER A 22 -19.64 3.83 14.96
CA SER A 22 -18.64 4.65 14.26
C SER A 22 -17.24 4.56 14.88
N ARG A 23 -17.14 4.20 16.17
CA ARG A 23 -15.87 4.12 16.90
C ARG A 23 -15.01 2.91 16.53
N GLU A 24 -15.63 1.82 16.08
CA GLU A 24 -14.92 0.62 15.59
C GLU A 24 -14.31 0.88 14.19
N TRP A 25 -15.04 1.62 13.34
CA TRP A 25 -14.69 1.83 11.94
C TRP A 25 -13.50 2.79 11.77
N THR A 26 -13.32 3.76 12.66
CA THR A 26 -12.22 4.74 12.57
C THR A 26 -10.85 4.11 12.78
N GLY A 27 -10.73 3.10 13.64
CA GLY A 27 -9.45 2.45 13.93
C GLY A 27 -8.94 1.58 12.76
N ASP A 28 -9.85 1.00 11.98
CA ASP A 28 -9.48 0.24 10.78
C ASP A 28 -9.00 1.15 9.65
N VAL A 29 -9.62 2.33 9.50
CA VAL A 29 -9.24 3.32 8.49
C VAL A 29 -7.84 3.87 8.75
N GLU A 30 -7.52 4.22 10.00
CA GLU A 30 -6.19 4.72 10.37
C GLU A 30 -5.10 3.66 10.13
N ARG A 31 -5.35 2.41 10.56
CA ARG A 31 -4.43 1.30 10.30
C ARG A 31 -4.21 1.03 8.81
N VAL A 32 -5.26 1.13 8.00
CA VAL A 32 -5.14 1.01 6.54
C VAL A 32 -4.32 2.17 5.96
N ALA A 33 -4.52 3.40 6.43
CA ALA A 33 -3.76 4.56 5.98
C ALA A 33 -2.26 4.43 6.32
N ASP A 34 -1.93 4.01 7.55
CA ASP A 34 -0.55 3.77 7.98
C ASP A 34 0.12 2.67 7.15
N ALA A 35 -0.59 1.55 6.93
CA ALA A 35 -0.11 0.47 6.08
C ALA A 35 0.12 0.95 4.63
N LYS A 36 -0.76 1.81 4.10
CA LYS A 36 -0.57 2.41 2.77
C LYS A 36 0.67 3.30 2.72
N ALA A 37 0.91 4.09 3.77
CA ALA A 37 2.09 4.94 3.87
C ALA A 37 3.38 4.12 3.85
N GLU A 38 3.40 2.92 4.45
CA GLU A 38 4.53 1.99 4.35
C GLU A 38 4.81 1.55 2.92
N VAL A 39 3.77 1.13 2.18
CA VAL A 39 3.93 0.73 0.78
C VAL A 39 4.37 1.91 -0.09
N ASN A 40 3.88 3.12 0.17
CA ASN A 40 4.33 4.32 -0.54
C ASN A 40 5.83 4.59 -0.34
N ARG A 41 6.38 4.39 0.87
CA ARG A 41 7.84 4.48 1.08
C ARG A 41 8.62 3.50 0.20
N HIS A 42 8.08 2.31 -0.04
CA HIS A 42 8.69 1.35 -0.98
C HIS A 42 8.59 1.83 -2.43
N LEU A 43 7.45 2.37 -2.86
CA LEU A 43 7.28 2.94 -4.20
C LEU A 43 8.19 4.13 -4.47
N ASP A 44 8.37 5.02 -3.49
CA ASP A 44 9.28 6.17 -3.58
C ASP A 44 10.73 5.70 -3.72
N ARG A 45 11.12 4.71 -2.91
CA ARG A 45 12.43 4.04 -3.03
C ARG A 45 12.61 3.43 -4.41
N MET A 46 11.66 2.63 -4.89
CA MET A 46 11.71 1.99 -6.21
C MET A 46 11.88 3.04 -7.31
N SER A 47 11.08 4.11 -7.27
CA SER A 47 11.14 5.19 -8.26
C SER A 47 12.51 5.86 -8.27
N GLY A 48 13.07 6.14 -7.09
CA GLY A 48 14.41 6.70 -6.97
C GLY A 48 15.52 5.75 -7.44
N GLU A 49 15.41 4.44 -7.16
CA GLU A 49 16.39 3.46 -7.64
C GLU A 49 16.32 3.31 -9.17
N LEU A 50 15.12 3.17 -9.75
CA LEU A 50 14.91 3.03 -11.19
C LEU A 50 15.42 4.24 -11.99
N LEU A 51 15.24 5.47 -11.47
CA LEU A 51 15.75 6.69 -12.12
C LEU A 51 17.28 6.74 -12.24
N ARG A 52 18.00 5.95 -11.44
CA ARG A 52 19.47 5.93 -11.41
C ARG A 52 20.07 4.77 -12.20
N LEU A 53 19.24 3.90 -12.77
CA LEU A 53 19.68 2.73 -13.51
C LEU A 53 19.56 3.01 -15.00
N ASP A 54 20.64 2.71 -15.72
CA ASP A 54 20.71 2.78 -17.18
C ASP A 54 21.19 1.42 -17.69
N PRO A 55 20.25 0.47 -17.95
CA PRO A 55 20.60 -0.90 -18.29
C PRO A 55 21.34 -0.97 -19.63
N ASP A 56 22.51 -1.60 -19.62
CA ASP A 56 23.43 -1.71 -20.77
C ASP A 56 23.39 -3.09 -21.45
N ASN A 57 22.56 -4.01 -20.96
CA ASN A 57 22.42 -5.36 -21.48
C ASN A 57 20.97 -5.88 -21.38
N ASP A 58 20.65 -6.88 -22.21
CA ASP A 58 19.29 -7.43 -22.31
C ASP A 58 18.76 -8.00 -20.99
N ALA A 59 19.63 -8.61 -20.19
CA ALA A 59 19.23 -9.17 -18.90
C ALA A 59 18.84 -8.08 -17.89
N ALA A 60 19.61 -6.99 -17.84
CA ALA A 60 19.33 -5.82 -17.02
C ALA A 60 18.04 -5.11 -17.48
N LEU A 61 17.86 -4.97 -18.80
CA LEU A 61 16.67 -4.36 -19.39
C LEU A 61 15.40 -5.17 -19.08
N ALA A 62 15.45 -6.49 -19.26
CA ALA A 62 14.33 -7.38 -18.94
C ALA A 62 13.95 -7.32 -17.45
N ALA A 63 14.95 -7.37 -16.57
CA ALA A 63 14.72 -7.25 -15.13
C ALA A 63 14.16 -5.87 -14.73
N MET A 64 14.64 -4.80 -15.36
CA MET A 64 14.15 -3.45 -15.09
C MET A 64 12.70 -3.27 -15.56
N SER A 65 12.35 -3.85 -16.70
CA SER A 65 10.97 -3.86 -17.22
C SER A 65 10.01 -4.53 -16.23
N GLU A 66 10.38 -5.72 -15.71
CA GLU A 66 9.58 -6.41 -14.70
C GLU A 66 9.47 -5.62 -13.39
N ALA A 67 10.54 -4.92 -12.98
CA ALA A 67 10.49 -4.02 -11.82
C ALA A 67 9.50 -2.87 -12.02
N VAL A 68 9.49 -2.26 -13.21
CA VAL A 68 8.57 -1.18 -13.58
C VAL A 68 7.12 -1.68 -13.64
N ASP A 69 6.87 -2.82 -14.26
CA ASP A 69 5.54 -3.42 -14.33
C ASP A 69 4.95 -3.67 -12.92
N ARG A 70 5.77 -4.24 -12.03
CA ARG A 70 5.36 -4.43 -10.62
C ARG A 70 5.15 -3.13 -9.88
N MET A 71 5.95 -2.10 -10.15
CA MET A 71 5.73 -0.77 -9.58
C MET A 71 4.37 -0.20 -9.98
N HIS A 72 3.99 -0.32 -11.26
CA HIS A 72 2.68 0.10 -11.75
C HIS A 72 1.55 -0.73 -11.13
N THR A 73 1.74 -2.05 -11.05
CA THR A 73 0.78 -2.98 -10.42
C THR A 73 0.58 -2.64 -8.94
N THR A 74 1.65 -2.42 -8.18
CA THR A 74 1.58 -2.00 -6.77
C THR A 74 0.81 -0.69 -6.64
N ARG A 75 1.08 0.31 -7.50
CA ARG A 75 0.34 1.59 -7.47
C ARG A 75 -1.16 1.39 -7.68
N ALA A 76 -1.55 0.58 -8.66
CA ALA A 76 -2.95 0.30 -8.95
C ALA A 76 -3.66 -0.45 -7.80
N GLN A 77 -2.99 -1.44 -7.22
CA GLN A 77 -3.49 -2.18 -6.06
C GLN A 77 -3.63 -1.27 -4.83
N LEU A 78 -2.63 -0.43 -4.56
CA LEU A 78 -2.62 0.46 -3.40
C LEU A 78 -3.70 1.55 -3.50
N ALA A 79 -3.94 2.08 -4.69
CA ALA A 79 -4.98 3.07 -4.96
C ALA A 79 -6.39 2.53 -4.63
N SER A 80 -6.66 1.26 -4.99
CA SER A 80 -7.96 0.61 -4.77
C SER A 80 -8.12 -0.08 -3.41
N ALA A 81 -7.04 -0.26 -2.64
CA ALA A 81 -7.09 -0.96 -1.36
C ALA A 81 -7.92 -0.20 -0.31
N THR A 82 -8.88 -0.89 0.33
CA THR A 82 -9.70 -0.38 1.45
C THR A 82 -9.54 -1.21 2.73
N THR A 83 -8.78 -2.32 2.66
CA THR A 83 -8.56 -3.24 3.79
C THR A 83 -7.07 -3.56 3.97
N LEU A 84 -6.68 -3.93 5.19
CA LEU A 84 -5.30 -4.33 5.50
C LEU A 84 -4.81 -5.50 4.65
N GLY A 85 -5.71 -6.45 4.34
CA GLY A 85 -5.40 -7.58 3.47
C GLY A 85 -4.97 -7.15 2.07
N GLN A 86 -5.69 -6.20 1.46
CA GLN A 86 -5.35 -5.66 0.14
C GLN A 86 -4.05 -4.86 0.16
N VAL A 87 -3.81 -4.06 1.21
CA VAL A 87 -2.54 -3.33 1.36
C VAL A 87 -1.37 -4.31 1.50
N ARG A 88 -1.55 -5.43 2.21
CA ARG A 88 -0.53 -6.49 2.31
C ARG A 88 -0.23 -7.16 0.97
N VAL A 89 -1.24 -7.37 0.12
CA VAL A 89 -1.02 -7.86 -1.26
C VAL A 89 -0.16 -6.86 -2.04
N ALA A 90 -0.48 -5.57 -1.97
CA ALA A 90 0.31 -4.51 -2.62
C ALA A 90 1.75 -4.46 -2.10
N LYS A 91 1.95 -4.65 -0.79
CA LYS A 91 3.29 -4.74 -0.16
C LYS A 91 4.09 -5.92 -0.72
N GLU A 92 3.48 -7.09 -0.88
CA GLU A 92 4.14 -8.26 -1.46
C GLU A 92 4.54 -8.03 -2.93
N THR A 93 3.66 -7.42 -3.72
CA THR A 93 3.99 -7.02 -5.09
C THR A 93 5.13 -6.01 -5.14
N ALA A 94 5.15 -5.03 -4.23
CA ALA A 94 6.24 -4.05 -4.11
C ALA A 94 7.57 -4.73 -3.76
N ARG A 95 7.53 -5.74 -2.87
CA ARG A 95 8.68 -6.57 -2.52
C ARG A 95 9.23 -7.30 -3.74
N GLY A 96 8.35 -7.85 -4.56
CA GLY A 96 8.69 -8.45 -5.85
C GLY A 96 9.32 -7.43 -6.82
N GLY A 97 8.86 -6.19 -6.83
CA GLY A 97 9.46 -5.11 -7.63
C GLY A 97 10.88 -4.75 -7.18
N LEU A 98 11.10 -4.56 -5.87
CA LEU A 98 12.44 -4.32 -5.30
C LEU A 98 13.41 -5.48 -5.58
N TYR A 99 12.91 -6.72 -5.59
CA TYR A 99 13.71 -7.87 -6.01
C TYR A 99 14.19 -7.74 -7.45
N PHE A 100 13.33 -7.31 -8.38
CA PHE A 100 13.74 -7.13 -9.77
C PHE A 100 14.69 -5.95 -9.97
N ILE A 101 14.57 -4.87 -9.20
CA ILE A 101 15.58 -3.80 -9.19
C ILE A 101 16.94 -4.33 -8.77
N ARG A 102 16.98 -5.17 -7.73
CA ARG A 102 18.21 -5.87 -7.32
C ARG A 102 18.78 -6.73 -8.45
N LYS A 103 17.93 -7.50 -9.14
CA LYS A 103 18.33 -8.30 -10.30
C LYS A 103 18.90 -7.45 -11.44
N THR A 104 18.33 -6.28 -11.70
CA THR A 104 18.88 -5.31 -12.67
C THR A 104 20.29 -4.89 -12.28
N ARG A 105 20.50 -4.51 -11.01
CA ARG A 105 21.81 -4.11 -10.49
C ARG A 105 22.84 -5.24 -10.61
N GLU A 106 22.46 -6.46 -10.20
CA GLU A 106 23.31 -7.65 -10.32
C GLU A 106 23.68 -7.94 -11.78
N ALA A 107 22.74 -7.82 -12.72
CA ALA A 107 22.97 -8.03 -14.14
C ALA A 107 23.90 -6.97 -14.76
N MET A 108 23.97 -5.78 -14.17
CA MET A 108 24.91 -4.70 -14.52
C MET A 108 26.24 -4.81 -13.76
N GLY A 109 26.45 -5.86 -12.94
CA GLY A 109 27.65 -6.01 -12.12
C GLY A 109 27.78 -4.96 -10.99
N LEU A 110 26.68 -4.29 -10.64
CA LEU A 110 26.63 -3.30 -9.56
C LEU A 110 26.39 -3.96 -8.21
N ASP A 111 26.73 -3.23 -7.13
CA ASP A 111 26.30 -3.61 -5.78
C ASP A 111 24.76 -3.77 -5.76
N PRO A 112 24.22 -4.87 -5.23
CA PRO A 112 22.78 -5.16 -5.29
C PRO A 112 21.89 -4.17 -4.52
N GLY A 113 22.47 -3.27 -3.71
CA GLY A 113 21.76 -2.28 -2.94
C GLY A 113 21.19 -2.79 -1.61
N PRO A 114 20.43 -1.95 -0.90
CA PRO A 114 19.95 -2.25 0.44
C PRO A 114 19.01 -3.46 0.46
N PRO A 115 18.94 -4.18 1.59
CA PRO A 115 18.10 -5.38 1.71
C PRO A 115 16.63 -5.06 1.44
N ILE A 116 15.93 -6.08 0.93
CA ILE A 116 14.51 -6.01 0.64
C ILE A 116 13.75 -6.13 1.98
N PRO A 117 12.88 -5.16 2.31
CA PRO A 117 12.08 -5.21 3.53
C PRO A 117 11.15 -6.42 3.53
N ARG A 118 10.91 -7.00 4.72
CA ARG A 118 10.04 -8.16 4.90
C ARG A 118 8.56 -7.78 4.89
#